data_AF-A0A2E0HK31-F1
#
_entry.id   AF-A0A2E0HK31-F1
#
_cell.length_a   1.000
_cell.length_b   1.000
_cell.length_c   1.000
_cell.angle_alpha   90.00
_cell.angle_beta   90.00
_cell.angle_gamma   90.00
#
_symmetry.space_group_name_H-M   'P 1'
#
loop_
_entity.id
_entity.type
_entity.pdbx_description
1 polymer ?
#
loop_
_entity_poly.entity_id
_entity_poly.type
_entity_poly.pdbx_seq_one_letter_code
_entity_poly.pdbx_strand_id
1 'polypeptide(L)'
;MENTYPIGHPWYYKLGGKIQSPTQIMLEVKAEQYRSYLKDRIEAIDKKPEPNRSNKMKELKLHCRNELKRDLDRYRDLIVELRAHRKQHGEVDESSSCAELYVSLSLKYSHIFNHMGALNYINELMMKAPKQYDLFA
;
A
#
# COMPACT_ATOMS: atom_id res chain seq x y z
N MET A 1 18.15 -9.50 -19.97
CA MET A 1 18.46 -9.49 -18.52
C MET A 1 17.15 -9.62 -17.77
N GLU A 2 17.09 -10.52 -16.81
CA GLU A 2 15.94 -10.63 -15.90
C GLU A 2 16.01 -9.48 -14.87
N ASN A 3 14.91 -8.80 -14.64
CA ASN A 3 14.85 -7.65 -13.73
C ASN A 3 14.81 -8.15 -12.28
N THR A 4 15.93 -8.03 -11.55
CA THR A 4 16.08 -8.53 -10.18
C THR A 4 15.67 -7.52 -9.10
N TYR A 5 15.26 -6.31 -9.49
CA TYR A 5 14.83 -5.30 -8.51
C TYR A 5 13.42 -5.59 -8.01
N PRO A 6 13.14 -5.37 -6.71
CA PRO A 6 11.78 -5.50 -6.20
C PRO A 6 10.90 -4.39 -6.79
N ILE A 7 9.58 -4.64 -6.86
CA ILE A 7 8.62 -3.69 -7.47
C ILE A 7 8.65 -2.32 -6.77
N GLY A 8 8.92 -2.30 -5.46
CA GLY A 8 9.09 -1.06 -4.69
C GLY A 8 10.37 -0.28 -4.98
N HIS A 9 11.21 -0.71 -5.92
CA HIS A 9 12.46 -0.04 -6.29
C HIS A 9 12.33 0.70 -7.64
N PRO A 10 12.85 1.94 -7.78
CA PRO A 10 12.70 2.72 -9.01
C PRO A 10 13.25 2.00 -10.26
N TRP A 11 14.38 1.31 -10.11
CA TRP A 11 15.01 0.60 -11.22
C TRP A 11 14.17 -0.56 -11.76
N TYR A 12 13.22 -1.09 -10.98
CA TYR A 12 12.27 -2.06 -11.50
C TYR A 12 11.50 -1.48 -12.69
N TYR A 13 10.96 -0.27 -12.57
CA TYR A 13 10.18 0.36 -13.64
C TYR A 13 11.05 0.84 -14.80
N LYS A 14 12.26 1.34 -14.51
CA LYS A 14 13.25 1.77 -15.50
C LYS A 14 13.67 0.62 -16.43
N LEU A 15 13.86 -0.58 -15.86
CA LEU A 15 14.27 -1.79 -16.58
C LEU A 15 13.07 -2.59 -17.12
N GLY A 16 11.97 -1.91 -17.48
CA GLY A 16 10.83 -2.55 -18.12
C GLY A 16 9.94 -3.41 -17.21
N GLY A 17 10.08 -3.31 -15.89
CA GLY A 17 9.29 -4.09 -14.92
C GLY A 17 7.78 -3.96 -15.16
N LYS A 18 7.05 -5.05 -14.89
CA LYS A 18 5.60 -5.14 -15.12
C LYS A 18 4.84 -4.26 -14.12
N ILE A 19 3.90 -3.47 -14.62
CA ILE A 19 2.98 -2.69 -13.79
C ILE A 19 2.01 -3.64 -13.06
N GLN A 20 1.98 -3.56 -11.74
CA GLN A 20 1.01 -4.31 -10.92
C GLN A 20 -0.31 -3.54 -10.80
N SER A 21 -1.42 -4.25 -10.96
CA SER A 21 -2.75 -3.73 -10.64
C SER A 21 -2.98 -3.70 -9.13
N PRO A 22 -3.88 -2.83 -8.62
CA PRO A 22 -4.21 -2.80 -7.19
C PRO A 22 -4.63 -4.16 -6.62
N THR A 23 -5.32 -4.98 -7.42
CA THR A 23 -5.73 -6.33 -7.01
C THR A 23 -4.53 -7.25 -6.84
N GLN A 24 -3.53 -7.20 -7.72
CA GLN A 24 -2.30 -7.98 -7.58
C GLN A 24 -1.51 -7.55 -6.35
N ILE A 25 -1.36 -6.24 -6.12
CA ILE A 25 -0.70 -5.70 -4.92
C ILE A 25 -1.40 -6.22 -3.65
N MET A 26 -2.74 -6.20 -3.63
CA MET A 26 -3.50 -6.71 -2.49
C MET A 26 -3.29 -8.21 -2.26
N LEU A 27 -3.19 -9.02 -3.32
CA LEU A 27 -2.94 -10.46 -3.21
C LEU A 27 -1.54 -10.73 -2.64
N GLU A 28 -0.53 -9.97 -3.09
CA GLU A 28 0.84 -10.04 -2.60
C GLU A 28 0.92 -9.69 -1.10
N VAL A 29 0.33 -8.57 -0.69
CA VAL A 29 0.23 -8.16 0.73
C VAL A 29 -0.38 -9.27 1.59
N LYS A 30 -1.44 -9.94 1.11
CA LYS A 30 -2.08 -11.05 1.83
C LYS A 30 -1.19 -12.28 1.89
N ALA A 31 -0.51 -12.62 0.80
CA ALA A 31 0.38 -13.77 0.74
C ALA A 31 1.57 -13.61 1.69
N GLU A 32 2.13 -12.40 1.78
CA GLU A 32 3.24 -12.09 2.69
C GLU A 32 2.83 -11.92 4.16
N GLN A 33 1.53 -11.88 4.46
CA GLN A 33 1.00 -11.57 5.80
C GLN A 33 1.58 -10.27 6.37
N TYR A 34 1.89 -9.32 5.49
CA TYR A 34 2.60 -8.11 5.86
C TYR A 34 1.72 -7.18 6.70
N ARG A 35 2.25 -6.74 7.86
CA ARG A 35 1.50 -5.98 8.89
C ARG A 35 1.72 -4.47 8.87
N SER A 36 2.39 -3.94 7.84
CA SER A 36 2.72 -2.52 7.70
C SER A 36 3.75 -1.99 8.71
N TYR A 37 4.34 -0.85 8.37
CA TYR A 37 5.16 -0.06 9.30
C TYR A 37 4.34 0.49 10.49
N LEU A 38 3.01 0.54 10.36
CA LEU A 38 2.10 0.99 11.42
C LEU A 38 1.84 -0.07 12.50
N LYS A 39 2.42 -1.27 12.39
CA LYS A 39 2.21 -2.40 13.31
C LYS A 39 2.24 -1.98 14.78
N ASP A 40 3.32 -1.32 15.22
CA ASP A 40 3.49 -0.96 16.63
C ASP A 40 2.43 0.03 17.11
N ARG A 41 2.02 0.96 16.24
CA ARG A 41 0.91 1.90 16.52
C ARG A 41 -0.43 1.16 16.62
N ILE A 42 -0.67 0.19 15.73
CA ILE A 42 -1.89 -0.63 15.75
C ILE A 42 -1.95 -1.44 17.04
N GLU A 43 -0.85 -2.11 17.43
CA GLU A 43 -0.76 -2.88 18.67
C GLU A 43 -0.93 -2.00 19.92
N ALA A 44 -0.37 -0.79 19.92
CA ALA A 44 -0.56 0.17 21.01
C ALA A 44 -2.02 0.65 21.13
N ILE A 45 -2.74 0.78 20.02
CA ILE A 45 -4.18 1.07 20.03
C ILE A 45 -4.95 -0.13 20.55
N ASP A 46 -4.61 -1.34 20.10
CA ASP A 46 -5.31 -2.59 20.46
C ASP A 46 -5.23 -2.92 21.96
N LYS A 47 -4.18 -2.48 22.65
CA LYS A 47 -4.03 -2.64 24.11
C LYS A 47 -4.87 -1.66 24.94
N LYS A 48 -5.59 -0.73 24.32
CA LYS A 48 -6.42 0.24 25.06
C LYS A 48 -7.70 -0.43 25.60
N PRO A 49 -8.26 0.06 26.72
CA PRO A 49 -9.58 -0.36 27.16
C PRO A 49 -10.67 0.13 26.19
N GLU A 50 -11.79 -0.59 26.13
CA GLU A 50 -12.98 -0.10 25.42
C GLU A 50 -13.63 1.06 26.18
N PRO A 51 -14.27 2.03 25.48
CA PRO A 51 -14.48 2.10 24.03
C PRO A 51 -13.32 2.76 23.25
N ASN A 52 -12.24 3.15 23.94
CA ASN A 52 -11.12 3.87 23.32
C ASN A 52 -10.39 3.05 22.26
N ARG A 53 -10.27 1.74 22.49
CA ARG A 53 -9.70 0.80 21.52
C ARG A 53 -10.48 0.86 20.20
N SER A 54 -11.79 0.61 20.25
CA SER A 54 -12.64 0.57 19.06
C SER A 54 -12.71 1.91 18.34
N ASN A 55 -12.83 3.02 19.06
CA ASN A 55 -12.89 4.35 18.45
C ASN A 55 -11.59 4.70 17.72
N LYS A 56 -10.43 4.52 18.37
CA LYS A 56 -9.13 4.79 17.74
C LYS A 56 -8.83 3.85 16.59
N MET A 57 -9.30 2.60 16.66
CA MET A 57 -9.15 1.65 15.56
C MET A 57 -9.98 2.06 14.34
N LYS A 58 -11.22 2.55 14.55
CA LYS A 58 -12.06 3.12 13.47
C LYS A 58 -11.43 4.36 12.84
N GLU A 59 -10.88 5.27 13.66
CA GLU A 59 -10.17 6.46 13.19
C GLU A 59 -8.94 6.10 12.34
N LEU A 60 -8.09 5.18 12.83
CA LEU A 60 -6.90 4.76 12.10
C LEU A 60 -7.27 4.04 10.80
N LYS A 61 -8.32 3.21 10.83
CA LYS A 61 -8.86 2.55 9.63
C LYS A 61 -9.33 3.57 8.60
N LEU A 62 -10.08 4.59 9.02
CA LEU A 62 -10.55 5.66 8.13
C LEU A 62 -9.37 6.42 7.52
N HIS A 63 -8.38 6.79 8.34
CA HIS A 63 -7.17 7.44 7.87
C HIS A 63 -6.44 6.60 6.81
N CYS A 64 -6.16 5.32 7.10
CA CYS A 64 -5.49 4.44 6.14
C CYS A 64 -6.29 4.26 4.84
N ARG A 65 -7.63 4.25 4.88
CA ARG A 65 -8.48 4.18 3.68
C ARG A 65 -8.36 5.45 2.82
N ASN A 66 -8.32 6.62 3.46
CA ASN A 66 -8.20 7.89 2.75
C ASN A 66 -6.82 8.03 2.09
N GLU A 67 -5.76 7.68 2.81
CA GLU A 67 -4.39 7.68 2.27
C GLU A 67 -4.26 6.68 1.11
N LEU A 68 -4.75 5.45 1.29
CA LEU A 68 -4.77 4.43 0.23
C LEU A 68 -5.51 4.92 -1.02
N LYS A 69 -6.68 5.56 -0.86
CA LYS A 69 -7.43 6.12 -1.99
C LYS A 69 -6.59 7.15 -2.74
N ARG A 70 -5.99 8.12 -2.02
CA ARG A 70 -5.14 9.16 -2.61
C ARG A 70 -3.94 8.56 -3.35
N ASP A 71 -3.29 7.57 -2.77
CA ASP A 71 -2.13 6.93 -3.38
C ASP A 71 -2.52 6.08 -4.60
N LEU A 72 -3.68 5.40 -4.57
CA LEU A 72 -4.21 4.68 -5.74
C LEU A 72 -4.55 5.63 -6.89
N ASP A 73 -5.16 6.78 -6.60
CA ASP A 73 -5.49 7.76 -7.62
C ASP A 73 -4.21 8.29 -8.28
N ARG A 74 -3.22 8.71 -7.48
CA ARG A 74 -1.93 9.16 -8.03
C ARG A 74 -1.17 8.05 -8.75
N TYR A 75 -1.23 6.81 -8.27
CA TYR A 75 -0.57 5.68 -8.91
C TYR A 75 -1.17 5.37 -10.30
N ARG A 76 -2.48 5.53 -10.48
CA ARG A 76 -3.12 5.39 -11.80
C ARG A 76 -2.60 6.43 -12.79
N ASP A 77 -2.48 7.69 -12.37
CA ASP A 77 -1.95 8.76 -13.23
C ASP A 77 -0.51 8.44 -13.66
N LEU A 78 0.34 8.05 -12.71
CA LEU A 78 1.73 7.68 -12.97
C LEU A 78 1.85 6.45 -13.89
N ILE A 79 0.92 5.49 -13.81
CA ILE A 79 0.87 4.36 -14.73
C ILE A 79 0.58 4.82 -16.17
N VAL A 80 -0.36 5.75 -16.33
CA VAL A 80 -0.69 6.31 -17.66
C VAL A 80 0.53 7.03 -18.22
N GLU A 81 1.20 7.84 -17.39
CA GLU A 81 2.44 8.53 -17.75
C GLU A 81 3.54 7.56 -18.15
N LEU A 82 3.77 6.48 -17.38
CA LEU A 82 4.75 5.44 -17.71
C LEU A 82 4.43 4.73 -19.02
N ARG A 83 3.15 4.42 -19.28
CA ARG A 83 2.75 3.79 -20.55
C ARG A 83 3.01 4.72 -21.73
N ALA A 84 2.73 6.01 -21.59
CA ALA A 84 3.02 7.00 -22.63
C ALA A 84 4.53 7.12 -22.85
N HIS A 85 5.31 7.22 -21.76
CA HIS A 85 6.77 7.26 -21.79
C HIS A 85 7.35 6.03 -22.51
N ARG A 86 6.90 4.82 -22.13
CA ARG A 86 7.36 3.57 -22.76
C ARG A 86 7.00 3.48 -24.23
N LYS A 87 5.86 4.03 -24.63
CA LYS A 87 5.45 4.09 -26.04
C LYS A 87 6.36 5.01 -26.86
N GLN A 88 6.88 6.09 -26.26
CA GLN A 88 7.72 7.07 -26.92
C GLN A 88 9.21 6.67 -26.93
N HIS A 89 9.69 6.05 -25.85
CA HIS A 89 11.12 5.83 -25.61
C HIS A 89 11.52 4.34 -25.54
N GLY A 90 10.57 3.42 -25.65
CA GLY A 90 10.80 1.98 -25.44
C GLY A 90 10.55 1.54 -24.00
N GLU A 91 10.46 0.24 -23.77
CA GLU A 91 10.13 -0.32 -22.44
C GLU A 91 11.25 -0.15 -21.42
N VAL A 92 12.50 -0.19 -21.88
CA VAL A 92 13.72 -0.06 -21.07
C VAL A 92 14.31 1.31 -21.33
N ASP A 93 14.58 2.03 -20.25
CA ASP A 93 15.26 3.31 -20.30
C ASP A 93 16.76 3.11 -20.05
N GLU A 94 17.54 3.30 -21.11
CA GLU A 94 19.00 3.13 -21.13
C GLU A 94 19.78 4.31 -20.53
N SER A 95 19.09 5.38 -20.09
CA SER A 95 19.77 6.51 -19.45
C SER A 95 20.53 6.07 -18.20
N SER A 96 21.62 6.76 -17.85
CA SER A 96 22.38 6.44 -16.64
C SER A 96 21.64 6.88 -15.36
N SER A 97 20.73 7.85 -15.47
CA SER A 97 19.95 8.40 -14.36
C SER A 97 18.64 7.63 -14.11
N CYS A 98 18.05 7.83 -12.94
CA CYS A 98 16.69 7.38 -12.66
C CYS A 98 15.74 8.58 -12.72
N ALA A 99 14.81 8.57 -13.66
CA ALA A 99 13.81 9.62 -13.77
C ALA A 99 12.89 9.68 -12.53
N GLU A 100 12.38 10.89 -12.23
CA GLU A 100 11.45 11.15 -11.13
C GLU A 100 10.18 10.30 -11.21
N LEU A 101 9.74 9.98 -12.43
CA LEU A 101 8.60 9.10 -12.70
C LEU A 101 8.75 7.72 -12.04
N TYR A 102 9.92 7.08 -12.18
CA TYR A 102 10.15 5.75 -11.63
C TYR A 102 10.21 5.76 -10.11
N VAL A 103 10.82 6.81 -9.53
CA VAL A 103 10.86 7.02 -8.08
C VAL A 103 9.45 7.25 -7.54
N SER A 104 8.66 8.06 -8.22
CA SER A 104 7.27 8.34 -7.84
C SER A 104 6.42 7.07 -7.86
N LEU A 105 6.56 6.23 -8.90
CA LEU A 105 5.87 4.94 -8.96
C LEU A 105 6.27 4.00 -7.83
N SER A 106 7.57 3.87 -7.57
CA SER A 106 8.08 2.96 -6.54
C SER A 106 7.63 3.37 -5.13
N LEU A 107 7.61 4.67 -4.85
CA LEU A 107 7.08 5.23 -3.60
C LEU A 107 5.57 4.97 -3.48
N LYS A 108 4.80 5.21 -4.54
CA LYS A 108 3.35 4.98 -4.51
C LYS A 108 2.98 3.50 -4.38
N TYR A 109 3.68 2.61 -5.06
CA TYR A 109 3.55 1.16 -4.82
C TYR A 109 3.79 0.83 -3.35
N SER A 110 4.91 1.31 -2.78
CA SER A 110 5.28 1.04 -1.39
C SER A 110 4.23 1.55 -0.39
N HIS A 111 3.68 2.74 -0.62
CA HIS A 111 2.61 3.29 0.21
C HIS A 111 1.31 2.47 0.10
N ILE A 112 0.90 2.09 -1.11
CA ILE A 112 -0.29 1.25 -1.34
C ILE A 112 -0.12 -0.08 -0.59
N PHE A 113 1.03 -0.74 -0.75
CA PHE A 113 1.36 -1.98 -0.07
C PHE A 113 1.26 -1.84 1.45
N ASN A 114 1.85 -0.77 2.00
CA ASN A 114 1.81 -0.45 3.43
C ASN A 114 0.39 -0.19 3.96
N HIS A 115 -0.42 0.59 3.25
CA HIS A 115 -1.78 0.89 3.69
C HIS A 115 -2.71 -0.32 3.57
N MET A 116 -2.54 -1.15 2.53
CA MET A 116 -3.27 -2.42 2.43
C MET A 116 -2.91 -3.37 3.57
N GLY A 117 -1.62 -3.49 3.92
CA GLY A 117 -1.16 -4.30 5.06
C GLY A 117 -1.75 -3.81 6.39
N ALA A 118 -1.75 -2.49 6.61
CA ALA A 118 -2.34 -1.89 7.80
C ALA A 118 -3.85 -2.17 7.90
N LEU A 119 -4.59 -2.00 6.79
CA LEU A 119 -6.02 -2.24 6.76
C LEU A 119 -6.37 -3.71 7.00
N ASN A 120 -5.61 -4.64 6.43
CA ASN A 120 -5.79 -6.07 6.70
C ASN A 120 -5.58 -6.37 8.19
N TYR A 121 -4.47 -5.89 8.77
CA TYR A 121 -4.15 -6.14 10.16
C TYR A 121 -5.18 -5.53 11.13
N ILE A 122 -5.61 -4.28 10.87
CA ILE A 122 -6.69 -3.64 11.63
C ILE A 122 -7.99 -4.46 11.56
N ASN A 123 -8.37 -4.92 10.37
CA ASN A 123 -9.58 -5.72 10.21
C ASN A 123 -9.51 -7.03 11.00
N GLU A 124 -8.36 -7.72 10.98
CA GLU A 124 -8.14 -8.94 11.76
C GLU A 124 -8.34 -8.72 13.26
N LEU A 125 -7.73 -7.67 13.83
CA LEU A 125 -7.85 -7.35 15.26
C LEU A 125 -9.28 -6.93 15.63
N MET A 126 -9.96 -6.18 14.78
CA MET A 126 -11.35 -5.80 14.98
C MET A 126 -12.30 -7.01 14.92
N MET A 127 -12.02 -8.01 14.08
CA MET A 127 -12.81 -9.25 13.99
C MET A 127 -12.59 -10.19 15.18
N LYS A 128 -11.36 -10.22 15.74
CA LYS A 128 -11.03 -11.08 16.90
C LYS A 128 -11.58 -10.56 18.22
N ALA A 129 -11.86 -9.26 18.31
CA ALA A 129 -12.33 -8.67 19.54
C ALA A 129 -13.76 -9.10 19.88
N PRO A 130 -14.09 -9.34 21.16
CA PRO A 130 -15.45 -9.63 21.58
C PRO A 130 -16.37 -8.49 21.13
N LYS A 131 -17.47 -8.83 20.44
CA LYS A 131 -18.49 -7.87 20.05
C LYS A 131 -19.01 -7.18 21.31
N GLN A 132 -18.87 -5.87 21.39
CA GLN A 132 -19.54 -5.08 22.40
C GLN A 132 -21.04 -5.18 22.13
N TYR A 133 -21.75 -5.97 22.94
CA TYR A 133 -23.19 -5.82 23.07
C TYR A 133 -23.40 -4.54 23.87
N ASP A 134 -24.13 -3.60 23.29
CA ASP A 134 -24.59 -2.45 24.05
C ASP A 134 -25.60 -2.96 25.06
N LEU A 135 -25.26 -2.91 26.36
CA LEU A 135 -26.15 -3.37 27.42
C LEU A 135 -27.36 -2.43 27.61
N PHE A 136 -27.39 -1.29 26.91
CA PHE A 136 -28.38 -0.23 27.08
C PHE A 136 -28.97 0.31 25.76
N ALA A 137 -28.88 -0.46 24.66
CA ALA A 137 -29.56 -0.12 23.40
C ALA A 137 -31.01 -0.60 23.35
#